data_AF-A6K7L5-F1
#
_entry.id   AF-A6K7L5-F1
#
_cell.length_a   1.000
_cell.length_b   1.000
_cell.length_c   1.000
_cell.angle_alpha   90.00
_cell.angle_beta   90.00
_cell.angle_gamma   90.00
#
_symmetry.space_group_name_H-M   'P 1'
#
loop_
_entity.id
_entity.type
_entity.pdbx_description
1 polymer ?
#
loop_
_entity_poly.entity_id
_entity_poly.type
_entity_poly.pdbx_seq_one_letter_code
_entity_poly.pdbx_strand_id
1 'polypeptide(L)'
;MYQPHCGLENVLMSWGHDEYLYQMMKFNKFSLPSEAFYMVRFHSFYPWHTGGDYRQLCSQQDLDMLPWVQEFNKFDLYTKCPDLPEVKSLRPYYQGLIDKYCPGILSW
;
A
#
# COMPACT_ATOMS: atom_id res chain seq x y z
N MET A 1 10.56 -12.18 -19.83
CA MET A 1 9.48 -11.18 -19.77
C MET A 1 9.92 -9.92 -19.04
N TYR A 2 10.63 -10.03 -17.91
CA TYR A 2 11.22 -8.87 -17.21
C TYR A 2 12.72 -8.77 -17.48
N GLN A 3 13.23 -7.55 -17.48
CA GLN A 3 14.65 -7.26 -17.46
C GLN A 3 15.15 -7.21 -16.00
N PRO A 4 16.44 -7.48 -15.72
CA PRO A 4 17.01 -7.27 -14.40
C PRO A 4 16.77 -5.84 -13.91
N HIS A 5 16.36 -5.70 -12.65
CA HIS A 5 16.12 -4.42 -11.98
C HIS A 5 15.12 -3.49 -12.71
N CYS A 6 14.13 -4.07 -13.38
CA CYS A 6 13.09 -3.32 -14.09
C CYS A 6 12.24 -2.41 -13.22
N GLY A 7 12.30 -2.55 -11.90
CA GLY A 7 11.43 -1.86 -10.95
C GLY A 7 10.14 -2.62 -10.73
N LEU A 8 9.71 -2.72 -9.47
CA LEU A 8 8.48 -3.44 -9.11
C LEU A 8 7.23 -2.82 -9.75
N GLU A 9 7.26 -1.52 -10.06
CA GLU A 9 6.18 -0.86 -10.80
C GLU A 9 5.93 -1.42 -12.21
N ASN A 10 6.93 -2.05 -12.82
CA ASN A 10 6.90 -2.64 -14.15
C ASN A 10 6.70 -4.17 -14.13
N VAL A 11 6.54 -4.75 -12.93
CA VAL A 11 6.27 -6.18 -12.76
C VAL A 11 4.75 -6.38 -12.77
N LEU A 12 4.28 -7.35 -13.54
CA LEU A 12 2.89 -7.82 -13.40
C LEU A 12 2.83 -8.70 -12.16
N MET A 13 2.28 -8.13 -11.09
CA MET A 13 1.99 -8.84 -9.85
C MET A 13 0.75 -9.74 -10.04
N SER A 14 0.64 -10.78 -9.20
CA SER A 14 -0.61 -11.54 -9.10
C SER A 14 -1.75 -10.60 -8.75
N TRP A 15 -2.83 -10.64 -9.53
CA TRP A 15 -3.97 -9.74 -9.36
C TRP A 15 -4.63 -9.90 -7.97
N GLY A 16 -4.90 -8.78 -7.30
CA GLY A 16 -5.44 -8.74 -5.94
C GLY A 16 -5.80 -7.33 -5.51
N HIS A 17 -6.12 -7.18 -4.22
CA HIS A 17 -6.57 -5.90 -3.66
C HIS A 17 -5.50 -4.82 -3.69
N ASP A 18 -4.22 -5.18 -3.61
CA ASP A 18 -3.07 -4.28 -3.73
C ASP A 18 -3.10 -3.46 -5.02
N GLU A 19 -3.04 -4.13 -6.18
CA GLU A 19 -3.00 -3.45 -7.48
C GLU A 19 -4.33 -2.77 -7.78
N TYR A 20 -5.46 -3.38 -7.44
CA TYR A 20 -6.77 -2.77 -7.59
C TYR A 20 -6.86 -1.44 -6.83
N LEU A 21 -6.51 -1.42 -5.54
CA LEU A 21 -6.64 -0.23 -4.71
C LEU A 21 -5.62 0.85 -5.12
N TYR A 22 -4.40 0.46 -5.48
CA TYR A 22 -3.42 1.39 -6.06
C TYR A 22 -3.99 2.12 -7.29
N GLN A 23 -4.56 1.37 -8.25
CA GLN A 23 -5.15 1.94 -9.46
C GLN A 23 -6.40 2.77 -9.14
N MET A 24 -7.25 2.33 -8.22
CA MET A 24 -8.43 3.08 -7.76
C MET A 24 -8.03 4.43 -7.15
N MET A 25 -7.03 4.45 -6.27
CA MET A 25 -6.52 5.68 -5.66
C MET A 25 -5.94 6.63 -6.70
N LYS A 26 -5.25 6.11 -7.72
CA LYS A 26 -4.70 6.90 -8.84
C LYS A 26 -5.82 7.49 -9.70
N PHE A 27 -6.81 6.68 -10.05
CA PHE A 27 -7.97 7.10 -10.85
C PHE A 27 -8.75 8.23 -10.16
N ASN A 28 -9.00 8.07 -8.86
CA ASN A 28 -9.69 9.07 -8.04
C ASN A 28 -8.77 10.21 -7.55
N LYS A 29 -7.48 10.20 -7.93
CA LYS A 29 -6.51 11.28 -7.66
C LYS A 29 -6.40 11.61 -6.17
N PHE A 30 -6.27 10.59 -5.32
CA PHE A 30 -6.05 10.79 -3.88
C PHE A 30 -4.85 11.71 -3.66
N SER A 31 -4.97 12.70 -2.76
CA SER A 31 -3.92 13.68 -2.47
C SER A 31 -2.97 13.20 -1.37
N LEU A 32 -2.59 11.92 -1.43
CA LEU A 32 -1.63 11.27 -0.53
C LEU A 32 -0.21 11.33 -1.10
N PRO A 33 0.83 11.24 -0.25
CA PRO A 33 2.21 11.15 -0.71
C PRO A 33 2.47 9.85 -1.48
N SER A 34 3.53 9.82 -2.29
CA SER A 34 3.95 8.66 -3.11
C SER A 34 4.09 7.37 -2.32
N GLU A 35 4.62 7.47 -1.11
CA GLU A 35 4.88 6.40 -0.16
C GLU A 35 3.58 5.68 0.20
N ALA A 36 2.47 6.40 0.36
CA ALA A 36 1.17 5.81 0.68
C ALA A 36 0.67 4.92 -0.47
N PHE A 37 0.79 5.37 -1.71
CA PHE A 37 0.44 4.57 -2.88
C PHE A 37 1.33 3.33 -2.99
N TYR A 38 2.63 3.49 -2.75
CA TYR A 38 3.59 2.41 -2.86
C TYR A 38 3.37 1.34 -1.78
N MET A 39 3.14 1.75 -0.53
CA MET A 39 2.78 0.85 0.57
C MET A 39 1.52 0.05 0.24
N VAL A 40 0.43 0.72 -0.19
CA VAL A 40 -0.82 0.03 -0.57
C VAL A 40 -0.59 -0.96 -1.72
N ARG A 41 0.21 -0.59 -2.72
CA ARG A 41 0.45 -1.44 -3.89
C ARG A 41 1.27 -2.70 -3.60
N PHE A 42 2.07 -2.72 -2.54
CA PHE A 42 3.01 -3.81 -2.29
C PHE A 42 2.97 -4.38 -0.87
N HIS A 43 1.99 -4.01 -0.04
CA HIS A 43 1.87 -4.50 1.33
C HIS A 43 1.58 -6.01 1.42
N SER A 44 1.07 -6.64 0.36
CA SER A 44 0.90 -8.10 0.30
C SER A 44 2.11 -8.82 -0.30
N PHE A 45 3.16 -8.10 -0.72
CA PHE A 45 4.32 -8.71 -1.38
C PHE A 45 5.37 -9.25 -0.38
N TYR A 46 4.92 -10.15 0.49
CA TYR A 46 5.70 -10.71 1.60
C TYR A 46 7.05 -11.32 1.20
N PRO A 47 7.17 -12.08 0.09
CA PRO A 47 8.48 -12.57 -0.36
C PRO A 47 9.52 -11.46 -0.49
N TRP A 48 9.12 -10.26 -0.91
CA TRP A 48 10.00 -9.12 -1.06
C TRP A 48 10.25 -8.39 0.27
N HIS A 49 9.19 -7.88 0.91
CA HIS A 49 9.36 -6.98 2.06
C HIS A 49 9.72 -7.69 3.36
N THR A 50 9.46 -9.00 3.46
CA THR A 50 9.80 -9.83 4.63
C THR A 50 10.80 -10.94 4.28
N GLY A 51 10.60 -11.64 3.16
CA GLY A 51 11.43 -12.78 2.76
C GLY A 51 12.80 -12.42 2.19
N GLY A 52 12.98 -11.18 1.72
CA GLY A 52 14.22 -10.73 1.09
C GLY A 52 14.42 -11.20 -0.35
N ASP A 53 13.44 -11.88 -0.94
CA ASP A 53 13.44 -12.35 -2.32
C ASP A 53 13.12 -11.22 -3.32
N TYR A 54 13.12 -11.57 -4.62
CA TYR A 54 12.75 -10.69 -5.73
C TYR A 54 13.62 -9.44 -5.92
N ARG A 55 14.80 -9.39 -5.28
CA ARG A 55 15.80 -8.31 -5.45
C ARG A 55 16.27 -8.14 -6.89
N GLN A 56 16.28 -9.23 -7.68
CA GLN A 56 16.60 -9.18 -9.10
C GLN A 56 15.61 -8.35 -9.96
N LEU A 57 14.42 -8.04 -9.44
CA LEU A 57 13.44 -7.17 -10.11
C LEU A 57 13.42 -5.75 -9.54
N CYS A 58 13.98 -5.54 -8.34
CA CYS A 58 13.95 -4.26 -7.64
C CYS A 58 14.86 -3.23 -8.31
N SER A 59 14.34 -2.03 -8.52
CA SER A 59 15.07 -0.80 -8.77
C SER A 59 15.60 -0.20 -7.44
N GLN A 60 16.40 0.87 -7.53
CA GLN A 60 16.84 1.60 -6.33
C GLN A 60 15.67 2.21 -5.55
N GLN A 61 14.66 2.75 -6.26
CA GLN A 61 13.46 3.31 -5.64
C GLN A 61 12.72 2.26 -4.79
N ASP A 62 12.67 1.02 -5.26
CA ASP A 62 12.01 -0.05 -4.50
C ASP A 62 12.76 -0.32 -3.19
N LEU A 63 14.10 -0.33 -3.24
CA LEU A 63 14.94 -0.47 -2.05
C LEU A 63 14.76 0.70 -1.08
N ASP A 64 14.62 1.92 -1.58
CA ASP A 64 14.39 3.12 -0.77
C ASP A 64 12.99 3.12 -0.13
N MET A 65 12.00 2.50 -0.78
CA MET A 65 10.63 2.33 -0.27
C MET A 65 10.49 1.15 0.70
N LEU A 66 11.44 0.22 0.74
CA LEU A 66 11.37 -0.98 1.57
C LEU A 66 11.10 -0.67 3.06
N PRO A 67 11.78 0.32 3.71
CA PRO A 67 11.52 0.63 5.11
C PRO A 67 10.09 1.12 5.37
N TRP A 68 9.50 1.86 4.42
CA TRP A 68 8.11 2.33 4.53
C TRP A 68 7.12 1.17 4.51
N VAL A 69 7.29 0.23 3.57
CA VAL A 69 6.43 -0.96 3.47
C VAL A 69 6.58 -1.84 4.69
N GLN A 70 7.82 -2.05 5.17
CA GLN A 70 8.08 -2.82 6.38
C GLN A 70 7.48 -2.19 7.63
N GLU A 71 7.54 -0.86 7.77
CA GLU A 71 6.95 -0.16 8.91
C GLU A 71 5.42 -0.28 8.90
N PHE A 72 4.78 -0.04 7.75
CA PHE A 72 3.35 -0.24 7.58
C PHE A 72 2.92 -1.68 7.90
N ASN A 73 3.67 -2.67 7.41
CA ASN A 73 3.39 -4.09 7.61
C ASN A 73 3.35 -4.50 9.09
N LYS A 74 4.13 -3.84 9.97
CA LYS A 74 4.05 -4.10 11.42
C LYS A 74 2.65 -3.80 11.95
N PHE A 75 2.06 -2.68 11.54
CA PHE A 75 0.73 -2.29 11.96
C PHE A 75 -0.34 -3.16 11.31
N ASP A 76 -0.27 -3.45 10.01
CA ASP A 76 -1.20 -4.40 9.36
C ASP A 76 -1.19 -5.76 10.07
N LEU A 77 -0.02 -6.31 10.37
CA LEU A 77 0.08 -7.65 10.93
C LEU A 77 -0.26 -7.71 12.42
N TYR A 78 0.28 -6.81 13.23
CA TYR A 78 0.29 -6.97 14.68
C TYR A 78 -0.82 -6.22 15.42
N THR A 79 -1.64 -5.40 14.73
CA THR A 79 -2.86 -4.84 15.35
C THR A 79 -4.06 -5.77 15.23
N LYS A 80 -3.92 -6.95 14.59
CA LYS A 80 -4.97 -7.97 14.48
C LYS A 80 -5.26 -8.55 15.86
N CYS A 81 -6.41 -8.20 16.44
CA CYS A 81 -6.83 -8.57 17.78
C CYS A 81 -8.30 -9.02 17.80
N PRO A 82 -8.69 -10.00 18.64
CA PRO A 82 -10.11 -10.33 18.85
C PRO A 82 -10.92 -9.17 19.43
N ASP A 83 -10.28 -8.31 20.22
CA ASP A 83 -10.93 -7.13 20.79
C ASP A 83 -11.09 -6.05 19.71
N LEU A 84 -12.34 -5.76 19.37
CA LEU A 84 -12.68 -4.81 18.31
C LEU A 84 -12.70 -3.37 18.84
N PRO A 85 -12.24 -2.39 18.03
CA PRO A 85 -12.33 -0.98 18.41
C PRO A 85 -13.77 -0.49 18.39
N GLU A 86 -14.06 0.55 19.17
CA GLU A 86 -15.35 1.25 19.11
C GLU A 86 -15.42 2.15 17.86
N VAL A 87 -15.89 1.59 16.74
CA VAL A 87 -15.90 2.28 15.44
C VAL A 87 -16.64 3.62 15.47
N LYS A 88 -17.69 3.76 16.28
CA LYS A 88 -18.49 4.99 16.37
C LYS A 88 -17.70 6.18 16.92
N SER A 89 -16.84 5.96 17.92
CA SER A 89 -16.03 7.03 18.51
C SER A 89 -14.84 7.41 17.62
N LEU A 90 -14.32 6.47 16.83
CA LEU A 90 -13.21 6.72 15.90
C LEU A 90 -13.65 7.37 14.57
N ARG A 91 -14.89 7.15 14.14
CA ARG A 91 -15.40 7.59 12.84
C ARG A 91 -15.18 9.08 12.56
N PRO A 92 -15.45 10.03 13.48
CA PRO A 92 -15.25 11.46 13.20
C PRO A 92 -13.80 11.81 12.85
N TYR A 93 -12.83 11.15 13.50
CA TYR A 93 -11.41 11.36 13.22
C TYR A 93 -11.03 10.90 11.81
N TYR A 94 -11.37 9.65 11.46
CA TYR A 94 -11.05 9.11 10.13
C TYR A 94 -11.83 9.82 9.02
N GLN A 95 -13.07 10.26 9.27
CA GLN A 95 -13.82 11.07 8.32
C GLN A 95 -13.08 12.38 8.00
N GLY A 96 -12.52 13.07 9.00
CA GLY A 96 -11.72 14.28 8.76
C GLY A 96 -10.47 14.02 7.89
N LEU A 97 -9.88 12.82 7.98
CA LEU A 97 -8.78 12.42 7.09
C LEU A 97 -9.27 12.11 5.68
N ILE A 98 -10.43 11.45 5.53
CA ILE A 98 -11.07 11.21 4.23
C ILE A 98 -11.39 12.54 3.56
N ASP A 99 -12.01 13.47 4.28
CA ASP A 99 -12.37 14.79 3.76
C ASP A 99 -11.14 15.58 3.28
N LYS A 100 -9.97 15.34 3.90
CA LYS A 100 -8.71 15.96 3.51
C LYS A 100 -8.05 15.31 2.30
N TYR A 101 -8.03 13.97 2.22
CA TYR A 101 -7.16 13.24 1.29
C TYR A 101 -7.89 12.54 0.13
N CYS A 102 -9.16 12.22 0.30
CA CYS A 102 -9.99 11.52 -0.69
C CYS A 102 -11.50 11.79 -0.48
N PRO A 103 -11.94 13.06 -0.55
CA PRO A 103 -13.30 13.44 -0.21
C PRO A 103 -14.33 12.96 -1.24
N GLY A 104 -15.59 12.88 -0.79
CA GLY A 104 -16.75 12.71 -1.65
C GLY A 104 -17.03 11.26 -2.07
N ILE A 105 -17.82 11.12 -3.13
CA ILE A 105 -18.16 9.82 -3.72
C ILE A 105 -17.05 9.44 -4.72
N LEU A 106 -16.44 8.28 -4.51
CA LEU A 106 -15.35 7.75 -5.32
C LEU A 106 -15.84 6.70 -6.32
N SER A 107 -15.06 6.48 -7.38
CA SER A 107 -15.29 5.41 -8.36
C SER A 107 -14.51 4.16 -7.97
N TRP A 108 -15.18 3.00 -7.98
CA TRP A 108 -14.64 1.70 -7.56
C TRP A 108 -14.62 0.72 -8.72
#